data_AF-X1GAM8-F1
#
_entry.id   AF-X1GAM8-F1
#
_cell.length_a   1.000
_cell.length_b   1.000
_cell.length_c   1.000
_cell.angle_alpha   90.00
_cell.angle_beta   90.00
_cell.angle_gamma   90.00
#
_symmetry.space_group_name_H-M   'P 1'
#
loop_
_entity.id
_entity.type
_entity.pdbx_description
1 polymer ?
#
loop_
_entity_poly.entity_id
_entity_poly.type
_entity_poly.pdbx_seq_one_letter_code
_entity_poly.pdbx_strand_id
1 'polypeptide(L)'
;MATFEEEYKRIEPIIKALTNLSLLGKKVVIRGKENFIKKGPNIIIGNHVGTFKDIATLSRIVPRHIFFTANRMLFDKDECTRLIRDHLIKHLKNFGLFV
;
A
#
# COMPACT_ATOMS: atom_id res chain seq x y z
N MET A 1 -7.11 25.75 -1.69
CA MET A 1 -6.58 24.40 -1.95
C MET A 1 -6.85 23.56 -0.71
N ALA A 2 -7.34 22.34 -0.86
CA ALA A 2 -7.46 21.42 0.27
C ALA A 2 -6.06 21.04 0.78
N THR A 3 -5.90 20.77 2.08
CA THR A 3 -4.64 20.23 2.61
C THR A 3 -4.49 18.75 2.24
N PHE A 4 -3.27 18.20 2.28
CA PHE A 4 -3.04 16.77 2.03
C PHE A 4 -3.84 15.87 2.98
N GLU A 5 -4.05 16.31 4.22
CA GLU A 5 -4.88 15.62 5.21
C GLU A 5 -6.36 15.63 4.83
N GLU A 6 -6.85 16.73 4.28
CA GLU A 6 -8.24 16.85 3.80
C GLU A 6 -8.48 15.98 2.57
N GLU A 7 -7.53 15.95 1.62
CA GLU A 7 -7.59 15.05 0.46
C GLU A 7 -7.54 13.58 0.89
N TYR A 8 -6.63 13.24 1.80
CA TYR A 8 -6.55 11.89 2.35
C TYR A 8 -7.87 11.45 2.99
N LYS A 9 -8.49 12.31 3.82
CA LYS A 9 -9.79 12.00 4.44
C LYS A 9 -10.89 11.70 3.43
N ARG A 10 -10.87 12.34 2.25
CA ARG A 10 -11.86 12.07 1.19
C ARG A 10 -11.70 10.67 0.59
N ILE A 11 -10.46 10.22 0.41
CA ILE A 11 -10.15 8.90 -0.18
C ILE A 11 -9.99 7.79 0.88
N GLU A 12 -9.92 8.13 2.16
CA GLU A 12 -9.73 7.19 3.27
C GLU A 12 -10.72 6.02 3.26
N PRO A 13 -12.03 6.19 2.97
CA PRO A 13 -12.96 5.07 2.90
C PRO A 13 -12.58 4.05 1.81
N ILE A 14 -12.10 4.54 0.66
CA ILE A 14 -11.66 3.71 -0.47
C ILE A 14 -10.38 2.97 -0.08
N ILE A 15 -9.41 3.67 0.52
CA ILE A 15 -8.16 3.06 1.00
C ILE A 15 -8.46 1.95 2.01
N LYS A 16 -9.38 2.19 2.96
CA LYS A 16 -9.81 1.19 3.94
C LYS A 16 -10.46 -0.02 3.29
N ALA A 17 -11.36 0.19 2.32
CA ALA A 17 -11.99 -0.91 1.59
C ALA A 17 -10.96 -1.77 0.84
N LEU A 18 -10.06 -1.14 0.09
CA LEU A 18 -8.99 -1.83 -0.65
C LEU A 18 -8.03 -2.55 0.28
N THR A 19 -7.67 -1.93 1.41
CA THR A 19 -6.82 -2.52 2.44
C THR A 19 -7.48 -3.79 3.02
N ASN A 20 -8.75 -3.73 3.38
CA ASN A 20 -9.48 -4.88 3.90
C ASN A 20 -9.58 -6.02 2.87
N LEU A 21 -9.85 -5.69 1.61
CA LEU A 21 -9.91 -6.67 0.53
C LEU A 21 -8.53 -7.34 0.32
N SER A 22 -7.46 -6.54 0.27
CA SER A 22 -6.11 -7.06 0.03
C SER A 22 -5.56 -7.94 1.17
N LEU A 23 -6.09 -7.78 2.38
CA LEU A 23 -5.76 -8.57 3.57
C LEU A 23 -6.83 -9.62 3.90
N LEU A 24 -7.79 -9.85 3.01
CA LEU A 24 -8.86 -10.83 3.23
C LEU A 24 -8.27 -12.22 3.51
N GLY A 25 -8.77 -12.88 4.55
CA GLY A 25 -8.28 -14.18 5.00
C GLY A 25 -6.91 -14.17 5.68
N LYS A 26 -6.31 -13.00 5.95
CA LYS A 26 -5.04 -12.87 6.69
C LYS A 26 -5.27 -12.41 8.13
N LYS A 27 -4.63 -13.09 9.07
CA LYS A 27 -4.52 -12.66 10.47
C LYS A 27 -3.31 -11.75 10.61
N VAL A 28 -3.53 -10.46 10.84
CA VAL A 28 -2.47 -9.48 11.13
C VAL A 28 -2.25 -9.42 12.63
N VAL A 29 -1.05 -9.78 13.10
CA VAL A 29 -0.64 -9.68 14.50
C VAL A 29 0.38 -8.57 14.62
N ILE A 30 0.14 -7.61 15.51
CA ILE A 30 1.00 -6.45 15.71
C ILE A 30 1.62 -6.56 17.10
N ARG A 31 2.92 -6.34 17.20
CA ARG A 31 3.66 -6.23 18.46
C ARG A 31 4.34 -4.87 18.48
N GLY A 32 4.38 -4.21 19.64
CA GLY A 32 5.02 -2.89 19.76
C GLY A 32 4.23 -1.75 19.13
N LYS A 33 2.90 -1.82 19.08
CA LYS A 33 2.04 -0.78 18.46
C LYS A 33 2.21 0.59 19.12
N GLU A 34 2.49 0.58 20.41
CA GLU A 34 2.79 1.75 21.24
C GLU A 34 4.03 2.53 20.77
N ASN A 35 4.93 1.90 20.01
CA ASN A 35 6.14 2.54 19.49
C ASN A 35 5.89 3.45 18.28
N PHE A 36 4.67 3.48 17.72
CA PHE A 36 4.37 4.38 16.62
C PHE A 36 4.41 5.85 17.05
N ILE A 37 5.25 6.63 16.36
CA ILE A 37 5.35 8.07 16.54
C ILE A 37 4.04 8.75 16.12
N LYS A 38 3.42 9.49 17.04
CA LYS A 38 2.10 10.10 16.84
C LYS A 38 2.15 11.44 16.09
N LYS A 39 3.24 12.19 16.21
CA LYS A 39 3.38 13.56 15.65
C LYS A 39 4.83 13.82 15.22
N GLY A 40 5.03 14.79 14.33
CA GLY A 40 6.35 15.15 13.80
C GLY A 40 6.83 14.26 12.65
N PRO A 41 8.04 14.53 12.12
CA PRO A 41 8.64 13.72 11.07
C PRO A 41 9.03 12.34 11.60
N ASN A 42 8.83 11.31 10.79
CA ASN A 42 9.18 9.93 11.12
C ASN A 42 9.46 9.17 9.82
N ILE A 43 10.42 8.25 9.85
CA ILE A 43 10.68 7.29 8.77
C ILE A 43 10.46 5.89 9.34
N ILE A 44 9.55 5.14 8.73
CA ILE A 44 9.34 3.73 9.06
C ILE A 44 10.21 2.90 8.12
N ILE A 45 11.14 2.14 8.68
CA ILE A 45 12.04 1.26 7.94
C ILE A 45 11.60 -0.18 8.20
N GLY A 46 11.38 -0.93 7.13
CA GLY A 46 11.00 -2.34 7.19
C GLY A 46 11.50 -3.09 5.96
N ASN A 47 11.52 -4.41 6.06
CA ASN A 47 11.71 -5.25 4.89
C ASN A 47 10.47 -5.20 3.99
N HIS A 48 10.65 -5.50 2.70
CA HIS A 48 9.55 -5.57 1.73
C HIS A 48 9.46 -6.98 1.16
N VAL A 49 8.58 -7.80 1.73
CA VAL A 49 8.42 -9.22 1.37
C VAL A 49 7.09 -9.46 0.68
N GLY A 50 6.04 -8.76 1.09
CA GLY A 50 4.74 -8.79 0.45
C GLY A 50 4.56 -7.59 -0.46
N THR A 51 4.17 -7.80 -1.72
CA THR A 51 3.99 -6.70 -2.69
C THR A 51 2.97 -5.66 -2.23
N PHE A 52 1.69 -5.82 -2.55
CA PHE A 52 0.65 -4.88 -2.11
C PHE A 52 0.28 -5.08 -0.63
N LYS A 53 0.60 -6.26 -0.06
CA LYS A 53 0.23 -6.64 1.31
C LYS A 53 0.99 -5.87 2.38
N ASP A 54 2.23 -5.47 2.12
CA ASP A 54 3.01 -4.68 3.07
C ASP A 54 2.40 -3.27 3.19
N ILE A 55 2.04 -2.67 2.05
CA ILE A 55 1.37 -1.38 1.97
C ILE A 55 0.02 -1.40 2.68
N ALA A 56 -0.78 -2.45 2.43
CA ALA A 56 -2.08 -2.63 3.08
C ALA A 56 -1.94 -2.83 4.60
N THR A 57 -0.94 -3.62 5.03
CA THR A 57 -0.67 -3.82 6.45
C THR A 57 -0.32 -2.50 7.12
N LEU A 58 0.60 -1.73 6.55
CA LEU A 58 0.99 -0.42 7.08
C LEU A 58 -0.19 0.57 7.09
N SER A 59 -0.97 0.62 6.02
CA SER A 59 -2.18 1.45 5.93
C SER A 59 -3.22 1.11 7.00
N ARG A 60 -3.27 -0.14 7.46
CA ARG A 60 -4.19 -0.59 8.52
C ARG A 60 -3.69 -0.29 9.93
N ILE A 61 -2.38 -0.37 10.17
CA ILE A 61 -1.81 -0.40 11.53
C ILE A 61 -1.23 0.94 11.97
N VAL A 62 -0.74 1.75 11.03
CA VAL A 62 -0.12 3.03 11.35
C VAL A 62 -1.23 4.05 11.67
N PRO A 63 -1.18 4.75 12.81
CA PRO A 63 -2.29 5.58 13.28
C PRO A 63 -2.39 6.95 12.60
N ARG A 64 -1.69 7.17 11.49
CA ARG A 64 -1.61 8.44 10.76
C ARG A 64 -1.33 8.19 9.29
N HIS A 65 -1.63 9.20 8.47
CA HIS A 65 -1.22 9.19 7.06
C HIS A 65 0.30 9.02 6.95
N ILE A 66 0.70 8.14 6.01
CA ILE A 66 2.08 7.84 5.66
C ILE A 66 2.27 7.96 4.16
N PHE A 67 3.46 8.40 3.79
CA PHE A 67 3.92 8.41 2.40
C PHE A 67 4.84 7.21 2.19
N PHE A 68 4.79 6.66 0.98
CA PHE A 68 5.65 5.55 0.58
C PHE A 68 6.62 6.02 -0.49
N THR A 69 7.87 5.58 -0.38
CA THR A 69 8.76 5.56 -1.54
C THR A 69 8.26 4.49 -2.50
N ALA A 70 8.00 4.87 -3.74
CA ALA A 70 7.39 4.00 -4.73
C ALA A 70 8.19 4.04 -6.03
N ASN A 71 8.10 2.97 -6.83
CA ASN A 71 8.74 2.93 -8.15
C ASN A 71 8.13 4.03 -9.04
N ARG A 72 8.99 4.82 -9.71
CA ARG A 72 8.60 5.88 -10.66
C ARG A 72 7.57 5.39 -11.68
N MET A 73 7.70 4.15 -12.15
CA MET A 73 6.83 3.56 -13.17
C MET A 73 5.34 3.54 -12.77
N LEU A 74 5.02 3.66 -11.49
CA LEU A 74 3.62 3.73 -11.03
C LEU A 74 2.93 5.05 -11.39
N PHE A 75 3.70 6.10 -11.74
CA PHE A 75 3.19 7.44 -12.02
C PHE A 75 3.06 7.74 -13.52
N ASP A 76 3.47 6.81 -14.38
CA ASP A 76 3.21 6.86 -15.82
C ASP A 76 2.27 5.71 -16.20
N LYS A 77 1.28 5.98 -17.05
CA LYS A 77 0.23 5.01 -17.37
C LYS A 77 0.79 3.77 -18.07
N ASP A 78 1.63 3.96 -19.09
CA ASP A 78 2.14 2.87 -19.92
C ASP A 78 3.18 2.06 -19.15
N GLU A 79 4.02 2.74 -18.36
CA GLU A 79 4.96 2.08 -17.47
C GLU A 79 4.26 1.29 -16.36
N CYS A 80 3.18 1.83 -15.79
CA CYS A 80 2.40 1.15 -14.76
C CYS A 80 1.71 -0.09 -15.31
N THR A 81 1.11 0.00 -16.50
CA THR A 81 0.53 -1.16 -17.20
C THR A 81 1.58 -2.24 -17.43
N ARG A 82 2.78 -1.88 -17.87
CA ARG A 82 3.89 -2.82 -18.03
C ARG A 82 4.27 -3.47 -16.70
N LEU A 83 4.42 -2.68 -15.64
CA LEU A 83 4.78 -3.17 -14.30
C LEU A 83 3.75 -4.17 -13.75
N ILE A 84 2.46 -3.88 -13.94
CA ILE A 84 1.37 -4.77 -13.55
C ILE A 84 1.43 -6.06 -14.38
N ARG A 85 1.58 -5.97 -15.71
CA ARG A 85 1.68 -7.14 -16.59
C ARG A 85 2.85 -8.05 -16.18
N ASP A 86 4.04 -7.48 -15.96
CA ASP A 86 5.21 -8.24 -15.54
C ASP A 86 4.99 -8.95 -14.21
N HIS A 87 4.34 -8.26 -13.26
CA HIS A 87 3.95 -8.85 -11.97
C HIS A 87 2.96 -10.02 -12.15
N LEU A 88 1.90 -9.83 -12.96
CA LEU A 88 0.90 -10.86 -13.22
C LEU A 88 1.49 -12.07 -13.94
N ILE A 89 2.33 -11.88 -14.95
CA ILE A 89 3.03 -12.98 -15.65
C ILE A 89 3.88 -13.76 -14.65
N LYS A 90 4.65 -13.08 -13.80
CA LYS A 90 5.53 -13.72 -12.82
C LYS A 90 4.76 -14.61 -11.83
N HIS A 91 3.59 -14.16 -11.39
CA HIS A 91 2.84 -14.84 -10.32
C HIS A 91 1.70 -15.75 -10.80
N LEU A 92 1.15 -15.50 -11.99
CA LEU A 92 0.02 -16.24 -12.57
C LEU A 92 0.39 -17.01 -13.85
N LYS A 93 1.64 -16.91 -14.32
CA LYS A 93 2.14 -17.56 -15.54
C LYS A 93 1.20 -17.29 -16.73
N ASN A 94 0.75 -18.33 -17.44
CA ASN A 94 -0.06 -18.22 -18.65
C ASN A 94 -1.43 -17.57 -18.41
N PHE A 95 -1.96 -17.56 -17.17
CA PHE A 95 -3.20 -16.85 -16.84
C PHE A 95 -3.00 -15.33 -16.71
N GLY A 96 -1.77 -14.87 -16.49
CA GLY A 96 -1.45 -13.44 -16.35
C GLY A 96 -1.42 -12.66 -17.68
N LEU A 97 -1.50 -13.34 -18.83
CA LEU A 97 -1.47 -12.73 -20.17
C LEU A 97 -2.85 -12.35 -20.72
N PHE A 98 -3.93 -12.81 -20.08
CA PHE A 98 -5.32 -12.58 -20.51
C PHE A 98 -6.00 -11.41 -19.78
N VAL A 99 -5.24 -10.64 -18.99
CA VAL A 99 -5.69 -9.44 -18.26
C VAL A 99 -5.02 -8.20 -18.84
#